data_AF-A0AB94IVD6-F1
#
_entry.id   AF-A0AB94IVD6-F1
#
_cell.length_a   1.000
_cell.length_b   1.000
_cell.length_c   1.000
_cell.angle_alpha   90.00
_cell.angle_beta   90.00
_cell.angle_gamma   90.00
#
_symmetry.space_group_name_H-M   'P 1'
#
loop_
_entity.id
_entity.type
_entity.pdbx_description
1 polymer ?
#
loop_
_entity_poly.entity_id
_entity_poly.type
_entity_poly.pdbx_seq_one_letter_code
_entity_poly.pdbx_strand_id
1 'polypeptide(L)' 'MKNAGASGARWACILGPEELAKGCAAVRDLEEGSQTEVPLAQVPDYIQNHE' A
#
# COMPACT_ATOMS: atom_id res chain seq x y z
N MET A 1 12.27 -1.84 -0.79
CA MET A 1 11.63 -1.91 -2.13
C MET A 1 12.18 -3.01 -3.04
N LYS A 2 13.48 -3.34 -3.05
CA LYS A 2 14.04 -4.41 -3.90
C LYS A 2 13.46 -5.83 -3.68
N ASN A 3 12.84 -6.11 -2.53
CA ASN A 3 12.22 -7.42 -2.24
C ASN A 3 10.72 -7.51 -2.55
N ALA A 4 9.98 -6.39 -2.66
CA ALA A 4 8.53 -6.43 -2.86
C ALA A 4 8.19 -6.83 -4.31
N GLY A 5 8.87 -6.24 -5.29
CA GLY A 5 8.75 -6.66 -6.70
C GLY A 5 9.29 -8.08 -6.96
N ALA A 6 10.25 -8.54 -6.14
CA ALA A 6 10.80 -9.89 -6.26
C ALA A 6 9.82 -10.99 -5.81
N SER A 7 8.75 -10.63 -5.09
CA SER A 7 7.72 -11.57 -4.63
C SER A 7 6.53 -11.66 -5.58
N GLY A 8 6.51 -10.91 -6.69
CA GLY A 8 5.36 -10.83 -7.60
C GLY A 8 4.15 -10.09 -7.01
N ALA A 9 4.34 -9.31 -5.95
CA ALA A 9 3.28 -8.53 -5.35
C ALA A 9 2.96 -7.32 -6.24
N ARG A 10 1.69 -7.17 -6.65
CA ARG A 10 1.18 -5.99 -7.38
C ARG A 10 1.14 -4.75 -6.49
N TRP A 11 0.93 -4.95 -5.19
CA TRP A 11 0.75 -3.89 -4.20
C TRP A 11 1.86 -3.91 -3.14
N ALA A 12 2.31 -2.71 -2.74
CA ALA A 12 3.20 -2.50 -1.62
C ALA A 12 2.53 -1.58 -0.59
N CYS A 13 2.26 -2.10 0.60
CA CYS A 13 1.77 -1.31 1.72
C CYS A 13 2.97 -0.75 2.51
N ILE A 14 3.08 0.56 2.58
CA ILE A 14 4.14 1.28 3.28
C ILE A 14 3.53 1.83 4.57
N LEU A 15 4.04 1.33 5.70
CA LEU A 15 3.63 1.74 7.02
C LEU A 15 4.86 2.22 7.80
N GLY A 16 5.08 3.52 7.78
CA GLY A 16 6.07 4.19 8.61
C GLY A 16 5.50 4.61 9.97
N PRO A 17 6.35 5.12 10.88
CA PRO A 17 5.92 5.61 12.18
C PRO A 17 4.96 6.81 12.09
N GLU A 18 5.05 7.62 11.04
CA GLU A 18 4.15 8.76 10.82
C GLU A 18 2.76 8.30 10.33
N GLU A 19 2.72 7.36 9.41
CA GLU A 19 1.50 6.75 8.88
C GLU A 19 0.76 6.00 9.98
N LEU A 20 1.49 5.28 10.84
CA LEU A 20 0.93 4.64 12.02
C LEU A 20 0.35 5.66 13.00
N ALA A 21 1.01 6.80 13.21
CA ALA A 21 0.50 7.87 14.06
C ALA A 21 -0.76 8.54 13.49
N LYS A 22 -0.88 8.61 12.16
CA LYS A 22 -2.05 9.14 11.46
C LYS A 22 -3.19 8.13 11.31
N GLY A 23 -2.92 6.84 11.53
CA GLY A 23 -3.88 5.76 11.27
C GLY A 23 -4.10 5.47 9.78
N CYS A 24 -3.12 5.83 8.94
CA CYS A 24 -3.13 5.60 7.50
C CYS A 24 -2.01 4.64 7.09
N ALA A 25 -2.05 4.15 5.86
CA ALA A 25 -0.96 3.46 5.21
C ALA A 25 -0.84 3.96 3.76
N ALA A 26 0.39 4.09 3.27
CA ALA A 26 0.62 4.42 1.88
C ALA A 26 0.59 3.13 1.04
N VAL A 27 -0.47 2.94 0.27
CA VAL A 27 -0.61 1.83 -0.67
C VAL A 27 0.00 2.26 -2.00
N ARG A 28 1.04 1.55 -2.42
CA ARG A 28 1.71 1.76 -3.69
C ARG A 28 1.41 0.63 -4.65
N ASP A 29 0.87 0.97 -5.80
CA ASP A 29 0.79 0.07 -6.95
C ASP A 29 2.18 -0.01 -7.60
N LEU A 30 2.70 -1.23 -7.75
CA LEU A 30 4.01 -1.49 -8.34
C LEU A 30 3.95 -1.69 -9.87
N GLU A 31 2.76 -1.83 -10.44
CA GLU A 31 2.49 -1.99 -11.87
C GLU A 31 2.30 -0.62 -12.56
N GLU A 32 1.41 0.22 -12.04
CA GLU A 32 1.22 1.61 -12.48
C GLU A 32 2.25 2.58 -11.87
N GLY A 33 2.83 2.22 -10.72
CA GLY A 33 3.76 3.09 -10.00
C GLY A 33 3.09 4.19 -9.17
N SER A 34 1.75 4.22 -9.11
CA SER A 34 0.93 5.15 -8.35
C SER A 34 0.99 4.85 -6.85
N GLN A 35 0.95 5.89 -6.00
CA GLN A 35 0.94 5.75 -4.55
C GLN A 35 -0.17 6.60 -3.96
N THR A 36 -0.97 6.00 -3.09
CA THR A 36 -2.13 6.63 -2.46
C THR A 36 -2.13 6.37 -0.97
N GLU A 37 -2.43 7.39 -0.18
CA GLU A 37 -2.57 7.26 1.27
C GLU A 37 -4.01 6.80 1.59
N VAL A 38 -4.14 5.64 2.20
CA VAL A 38 -5.41 5.00 2.51
C VAL A 38 -5.50 4.77 4.01
N PRO A 39 -6.62 5.08 4.68
CA PRO A 39 -6.82 4.74 6.09
C PRO A 39 -6.61 3.25 6.33
N LEU A 40 -5.93 2.86 7.41
CA LEU A 40 -5.59 1.45 7.70
C LEU A 40 -6.81 0.52 7.66
N ALA A 41 -7.96 1.01 8.12
CA ALA A 41 -9.22 0.27 8.09
C ALA A 41 -9.79 0.04 6.68
N GLN A 42 -9.45 0.89 5.72
CA GLN A 42 -9.92 0.85 4.33
C GLN A 42 -8.91 0.19 3.38
N VAL A 43 -7.67 -0.07 3.81
CA VAL A 43 -6.65 -0.75 3.00
C VAL A 43 -7.15 -2.07 2.39
N PRO A 44 -7.77 -3.01 3.13
CA PRO A 44 -8.23 -4.26 2.52
C PRO A 44 -9.32 -4.02 1.46
N ASP A 45 -10.27 -3.13 1.72
CA ASP A 45 -11.35 -2.78 0.79
C ASP A 45 -10.81 -2.10 -0.48
N TYR A 46 -9.80 -1.23 -0.31
CA TYR A 46 -9.12 -0.57 -1.42
C TYR A 46 -8.42 -1.56 -2.34
N ILE A 47 -7.70 -2.54 -1.76
CA ILE A 47 -7.02 -3.59 -2.52
C ILE A 47 -8.05 -4.48 -3.24
N GLN A 48 -9.12 -4.89 -2.54
CA GLN A 48 -10.19 -5.72 -3.11
C GLN A 48 -10.93 -5.07 -4.28
N ASN A 49 -11.04 -3.74 -4.31
CA ASN A 49 -11.69 -3.03 -5.41
C ASN A 49 -10.76 -2.77 -6.60
N HIS A 50 -9.46 -3.00 -6.48
CA HIS A 50 -8.46 -2.73 -7.53
C HIS A 50 -7.68 -3.99 -7.98
N GLU A 51 -8.09 -5.18 -7.56
CA GLU A 51 -7.54 -6.47 -8.01
C GLU A 51 -8.01 -6.86 -9.43
#